data_AF-A0A0C2BJC3-F1
#
_entry.id   AF-A0A0C2BJC3-F1
#
_cell.length_a   1.000
_cell.length_b   1.000
_cell.length_c   1.000
_cell.angle_alpha   90.00
_cell.angle_beta   90.00
_cell.angle_gamma   90.00
#
_symmetry.space_group_name_H-M   'P 1'
#
loop_
_entity.id
_entity.type
_entity.pdbx_description
1 polymer ?
#
loop_
_entity_poly.entity_id
_entity_poly.type
_entity_poly.pdbx_seq_one_letter_code
_entity_poly.pdbx_strand_id
1 'polypeptide(L)'
;MATEVSLPVVHAHRPYDRRGGLLAFLRDAITQAAPAAVNTELLARMAIEHMGLQILSPKEYSRFKHNTIGRALRKFEQDGFVERILTRSAGVSRFSVWRLKPDIPTLVELKGRAGAADGDKMEVKGG
;
A
#
# COMPACT_ATOMS: atom_id res chain seq x y z
N MET A 1 0.96 44.95 -35.33
CA MET A 1 1.75 43.70 -35.25
C MET A 1 1.74 43.27 -33.80
N ALA A 2 1.02 42.18 -33.47
CA ALA A 2 0.89 41.71 -32.09
C ALA A 2 2.06 40.77 -31.77
N THR A 3 2.85 41.13 -30.76
CA THR A 3 3.95 40.30 -30.26
C THR A 3 3.38 39.16 -29.44
N GLU A 4 3.57 37.94 -29.94
CA GLU A 4 3.20 36.70 -29.26
C GLU A 4 4.21 36.44 -28.14
N VAL A 5 3.78 36.65 -26.89
CA VAL A 5 4.60 36.41 -25.71
C VAL A 5 4.52 34.92 -25.36
N SER A 6 5.53 34.15 -25.73
CA SER A 6 5.68 32.76 -25.30
C SER A 6 6.16 32.74 -23.85
N LEU A 7 5.24 32.55 -22.90
CA LEU A 7 5.58 32.34 -21.51
C LEU A 7 6.02 30.87 -21.30
N PRO A 8 7.14 30.60 -20.61
CA PRO A 8 7.54 29.24 -20.30
C PRO A 8 6.48 28.57 -19.42
N VAL A 9 6.04 27.38 -19.81
CA VAL A 9 5.10 26.57 -19.03
C VAL A 9 5.80 26.08 -17.76
N VAL A 10 5.69 26.87 -16.70
CA VAL A 10 6.10 26.47 -15.35
C VAL A 10 5.11 25.42 -14.88
N HIS A 11 5.55 24.15 -14.88
CA HIS A 11 4.81 23.08 -14.21
C HIS A 11 4.91 23.35 -12.71
N ALA A 12 3.97 24.13 -12.18
CA ALA A 12 3.80 24.25 -10.75
C ALA A 12 3.54 22.84 -10.21
N HIS A 13 4.52 22.27 -9.51
CA HIS A 13 4.34 21.08 -8.70
C HIS A 13 3.21 21.43 -7.71
N ARG A 14 1.98 21.01 -8.01
CA ARG A 14 0.89 21.11 -7.03
C ARG A 14 1.43 20.49 -5.75
N PRO A 15 1.37 21.21 -4.61
CA PRO A 15 1.86 20.69 -3.36
C PRO A 15 1.15 19.35 -3.14
N TYR A 16 1.95 18.29 -3.02
CA TYR A 16 1.48 16.97 -2.58
C TYR A 16 0.53 17.20 -1.41
N ASP A 17 -0.67 16.65 -1.49
CA ASP A 17 -1.65 16.75 -0.42
C ASP A 17 -1.02 16.19 0.86
N ARG A 18 -0.52 17.10 1.70
CA ARG A 18 0.23 16.90 2.95
C ARG A 18 1.46 15.97 2.86
N ARG A 19 2.41 16.17 3.77
CA ARG A 19 3.57 15.27 3.90
C ARG A 19 3.06 13.87 4.26
N GLY A 20 3.21 12.91 3.34
CA GLY A 20 2.78 11.51 3.55
C GLY A 20 1.43 11.12 2.95
N GLY A 21 0.73 12.01 2.23
CA GLY A 21 -0.59 11.71 1.65
C GLY A 21 -0.61 10.47 0.75
N LEU A 22 0.46 10.22 -0.01
CA LEU A 22 0.57 9.00 -0.83
C LEU A 22 0.59 7.73 0.02
N LEU A 23 1.32 7.73 1.13
CA LEU A 23 1.42 6.54 1.97
C LEU A 23 0.09 6.29 2.69
N ALA A 24 -0.57 7.34 3.17
CA ALA A 24 -1.91 7.22 3.75
C ALA A 24 -2.91 6.67 2.74
N PHE A 25 -2.97 7.26 1.55
CA PHE A 25 -3.82 6.80 0.46
C PHE A 25 -3.56 5.33 0.09
N LEU A 26 -2.29 4.94 -0.09
CA LEU A 26 -1.96 3.56 -0.45
C LEU A 26 -2.30 2.57 0.67
N ARG A 27 -2.11 2.97 1.93
CA ARG A 27 -2.52 2.17 3.08
C ARG A 27 -4.03 1.95 3.07
N ASP A 28 -4.81 3.01 2.91
CA ASP A 28 -6.27 2.94 2.89
C ASP A 28 -6.78 2.11 1.71
N ALA A 29 -6.23 2.32 0.51
CA ALA A 29 -6.60 1.57 -0.69
C ALA A 29 -6.36 0.06 -0.53
N ILE A 30 -5.24 -0.34 0.08
CA ILE A 30 -4.92 -1.75 0.32
C ILE A 30 -5.80 -2.34 1.43
N THR A 31 -6.07 -1.59 2.50
CA THR A 31 -6.98 -2.02 3.56
C THR A 31 -8.40 -2.22 3.04
N GLN A 32 -8.91 -1.31 2.19
CA GLN A 32 -10.24 -1.43 1.59
C GLN A 32 -10.34 -2.59 0.59
N ALA A 33 -9.25 -2.92 -0.09
CA ALA A 33 -9.21 -4.06 -0.99
C ALA A 33 -9.12 -5.40 -0.27
N ALA A 34 -8.81 -5.43 1.03
CA ALA A 34 -8.72 -6.67 1.79
C ALA A 34 -10.07 -7.42 1.79
N PRO A 35 -10.06 -8.76 1.64
CA PRO A 35 -8.91 -9.67 1.63
C PRO A 35 -8.26 -9.88 0.25
N ALA A 36 -8.71 -9.20 -0.80
CA ALA A 36 -8.18 -9.36 -2.14
C ALA A 36 -6.77 -8.76 -2.28
N ALA A 37 -6.00 -9.27 -3.25
CA ALA A 37 -4.70 -8.72 -3.61
C ALA A 37 -4.83 -7.68 -4.71
N VAL A 38 -4.05 -6.60 -4.63
CA VAL A 38 -4.03 -5.51 -5.60
C VAL A 38 -2.71 -5.47 -6.34
N ASN A 39 -2.73 -5.18 -7.64
CA ASN A 39 -1.51 -5.05 -8.42
C ASN A 39 -0.98 -3.59 -8.39
N THR A 40 0.32 -3.42 -8.64
CA THR A 40 0.97 -2.10 -8.63
C THR A 40 0.39 -1.14 -9.69
N GLU A 41 -0.12 -1.68 -10.79
CA GLU A 41 -0.66 -0.86 -11.89
C GLU A 41 -1.98 -0.17 -11.49
N LEU A 42 -2.90 -0.92 -10.88
CA LEU A 42 -4.16 -0.41 -10.35
C LEU A 42 -3.90 0.69 -9.32
N LEU A 43 -3.01 0.42 -8.35
CA LEU A 43 -2.62 1.40 -7.34
C LEU A 43 -2.01 2.67 -7.94
N ALA A 44 -1.23 2.55 -9.01
CA ALA A 44 -0.66 3.71 -9.69
C ALA A 44 -1.75 4.55 -10.37
N ARG A 45 -2.70 3.92 -11.06
CA ARG A 45 -3.83 4.63 -11.69
C ARG A 45 -4.70 5.33 -10.66
N MET A 46 -5.08 4.63 -9.59
CA MET A 46 -5.87 5.22 -8.51
C MET A 46 -5.14 6.38 -7.82
N ALA A 47 -3.82 6.27 -7.62
CA ALA A 47 -3.04 7.37 -7.05
C ALA A 47 -2.96 8.59 -7.97
N ILE A 48 -2.82 8.39 -9.29
CA ILE A 48 -2.84 9.48 -10.28
C ILE A 48 -4.17 10.21 -10.25
N GLU A 49 -5.28 9.46 -10.24
CA GLU A 49 -6.64 10.01 -10.18
C GLU A 49 -6.89 10.75 -8.87
N HIS A 50 -6.62 10.11 -7.73
CA HIS A 50 -6.86 10.66 -6.40
C HIS A 50 -6.06 11.96 -6.16
N MET A 51 -4.83 12.03 -6.66
CA MET A 51 -3.96 13.19 -6.49
C MET A 51 -4.09 14.22 -7.62
N GLY A 52 -4.90 13.96 -8.64
CA GLY A 52 -5.02 14.81 -9.81
C GLY A 52 -3.68 15.02 -10.54
N LEU A 53 -2.84 13.98 -10.61
CA LEU A 53 -1.55 14.04 -11.30
C LEU A 53 -1.76 14.02 -12.81
N GLN A 54 -1.01 14.85 -13.53
CA GLN A 54 -0.94 14.79 -14.98
C GLN A 54 0.30 13.98 -15.37
N ILE A 55 0.09 12.84 -16.01
CA ILE A 55 1.15 12.00 -16.55
C ILE A 55 1.08 12.11 -18.07
N LEU A 56 2.12 12.70 -18.68
CA LEU A 56 2.10 13.11 -20.08
C LEU A 56 2.68 12.07 -21.02
N SER A 57 3.32 11.02 -20.49
CA SER A 57 3.93 9.97 -21.33
C SER A 57 3.96 8.58 -20.68
N PRO A 58 4.02 7.50 -21.48
CA PRO A 58 4.23 6.14 -20.97
C PRO A 58 5.53 5.98 -20.16
N LYS A 59 6.58 6.73 -20.53
CA LYS A 59 7.87 6.70 -19.82
C LYS A 59 7.76 7.32 -18.43
N GLU A 60 7.03 8.41 -18.31
CA GLU A 60 6.73 9.06 -17.04
C GLU A 60 5.84 8.17 -16.15
N TYR A 61 4.81 7.57 -16.73
CA TYR A 61 3.97 6.58 -16.03
C TYR A 61 4.79 5.41 -15.48
N SER A 62 5.70 4.86 -16.29
CA SER A 62 6.58 3.78 -15.87
C SER A 62 7.49 4.21 -14.71
N ARG A 63 8.08 5.40 -14.78
CA ARG A 63 8.87 5.97 -13.68
C ARG A 63 8.04 6.17 -12.41
N PHE A 64 6.85 6.74 -12.51
CA PHE A 64 5.95 6.92 -11.37
C PHE A 64 5.59 5.57 -10.73
N LYS A 65 5.16 4.61 -11.53
CA LYS A 65 4.81 3.26 -11.06
C LYS A 65 5.98 2.57 -10.34
N HIS A 66 7.18 2.59 -10.92
CA HIS A 66 8.32 1.85 -10.38
C HIS A 66 9.05 2.57 -9.25
N ASN A 67 9.26 3.89 -9.37
CA ASN A 67 10.07 4.66 -8.43
C ASN A 67 9.24 5.23 -7.27
N THR A 68 7.96 5.49 -7.48
CA THR A 68 7.10 6.07 -6.44
C THR A 68 6.26 4.97 -5.79
N ILE A 69 5.34 4.37 -6.54
CA ILE A 69 4.43 3.34 -6.00
C ILE A 69 5.21 2.09 -5.59
N GLY A 70 6.10 1.61 -6.46
CA GLY A 70 6.92 0.43 -6.19
C GLY A 70 7.87 0.58 -4.99
N ARG A 71 8.36 1.79 -4.69
CA ARG A 71 9.17 2.04 -3.48
C ARG A 71 8.31 2.08 -2.21
N ALA A 72 7.14 2.73 -2.27
CA ALA A 72 6.20 2.76 -1.16
C ALA A 72 5.74 1.35 -0.74
N LEU A 73 5.43 0.49 -1.71
CA LEU A 73 4.98 -0.88 -1.45
C LEU A 73 6.08 -1.77 -0.86
N ARG A 74 7.33 -1.62 -1.31
CA ARG A 74 8.48 -2.29 -0.67
C ARG A 74 8.68 -1.85 0.76
N LYS A 75 8.46 -0.56 1.06
CA LYS A 75 8.50 -0.07 2.44
C LYS A 75 7.41 -0.73 3.28
N PHE A 76 6.18 -0.82 2.79
CA PHE A 76 5.10 -1.51 3.49
C PHE A 76 5.36 -3.01 3.69
N GLU A 77 6.01 -3.66 2.73
CA GLU A 77 6.46 -5.05 2.86
C GLU A 77 7.52 -5.20 3.96
N GLN A 78 8.50 -4.30 4.01
CA GLN A 78 9.52 -4.25 5.06
C GLN A 78 8.92 -3.96 6.45
N ASP A 79 7.93 -3.08 6.51
CA ASP A 79 7.20 -2.73 7.74
C ASP A 79 6.19 -3.83 8.15
N GLY A 80 6.05 -4.91 7.36
CA GLY A 80 5.14 -6.03 7.64
C GLY A 80 3.66 -5.75 7.41
N PHE A 81 3.32 -4.59 6.83
CA PHE A 81 1.93 -4.20 6.56
C PHE A 81 1.31 -4.99 5.40
N VAL A 82 2.10 -5.31 4.37
CA VAL A 82 1.66 -6.11 3.22
C VAL A 82 2.60 -7.28 2.99
N GLU A 83 2.09 -8.28 2.30
CA GLU A 83 2.90 -9.34 1.70
C GLU A 83 2.86 -9.22 0.18
N ARG A 84 3.99 -9.55 -0.46
CA ARG A 84 4.13 -9.57 -1.91
C ARG A 84 3.92 -10.99 -2.44
N ILE A 85 2.94 -11.16 -3.31
CA ILE A 85 2.67 -12.42 -4.00
C ILE A 85 3.20 -12.31 -5.43
N LEU A 86 4.12 -13.20 -5.79
CA LEU A 86 4.67 -13.29 -7.14
C LEU A 86 3.81 -14.26 -7.95
N THR A 87 2.97 -13.73 -8.84
CA THR A 87 2.22 -14.55 -9.78
C THR A 87 3.08 -14.85 -11.01
N ARG A 88 3.23 -16.14 -11.33
CA ARG A 88 3.71 -16.59 -12.64
C ARG A 88 2.48 -16.90 -13.48
N SER A 89 2.26 -16.12 -14.54
CA SER A 89 1.36 -16.55 -15.61
C SER A 89 2.19 -17.20 -16.71
N ALA A 90 1.72 -18.32 -17.24
CA ALA A 90 2.44 -19.06 -18.28
C ALA A 90 2.71 -18.14 -19.49
N GLY A 91 3.98 -17.78 -19.70
CA GLY A 91 4.43 -16.99 -20.85
C GLY A 91 4.40 -15.46 -20.70
N VAL A 92 3.91 -14.90 -19.58
CA VAL A 92 3.86 -13.43 -19.37
C VAL A 92 4.70 -13.03 -18.16
N SER A 93 5.34 -11.86 -18.26
CA SER A 93 6.21 -11.25 -17.26
C SER A 93 5.65 -11.37 -15.83
N ARG A 94 6.55 -11.58 -14.84
CA ARG A 94 6.16 -11.70 -13.42
C ARG A 94 5.50 -10.40 -12.97
N PHE A 95 4.23 -10.45 -12.61
CA PHE A 95 3.57 -9.33 -11.94
C PHE A 95 3.55 -9.58 -10.43
N SER A 96 3.69 -8.51 -9.67
CA SER A 96 3.61 -8.55 -8.21
C SER A 96 2.26 -8.00 -7.80
N VAL A 97 1.53 -8.81 -7.04
CA VAL A 97 0.32 -8.37 -6.34
C VAL A 97 0.64 -8.26 -4.85
N TRP A 98 -0.05 -7.34 -4.20
CA TRP A 98 0.17 -6.95 -2.82
C TRP A 98 -1.10 -7.21 -2.06
N ARG A 99 -0.98 -7.92 -0.94
CA ARG A 99 -2.11 -8.23 -0.07
C ARG A 99 -1.82 -7.71 1.32
N LEU A 100 -2.85 -7.20 2.00
CA LEU A 100 -2.76 -6.87 3.41
C LEU A 100 -2.33 -8.12 4.18
N LYS A 101 -1.28 -8.02 4.99
CA LYS A 101 -0.84 -9.17 5.79
C LYS A 101 -1.92 -9.45 6.84
N PRO A 102 -2.51 -10.65 6.87
CA PRO A 102 -3.55 -10.95 7.84
C PRO A 102 -2.93 -10.96 9.25
N ASP A 103 -3.62 -10.35 10.21
CA ASP A 103 -3.27 -10.40 11.63
C ASP A 103 -3.63 -11.80 12.17
N ILE A 104 -2.84 -12.80 11.75
CA ILE A 104 -2.95 -14.16 12.28
C ILE A 104 -2.04 -14.20 13.51
N PRO A 105 -2.59 -14.25 14.73
CA PRO A 105 -1.78 -14.34 15.93
C PRO A 105 -0.93 -15.60 15.87
N THR A 106 0.34 -15.46 16.23
CA THR A 106 1.27 -16.58 16.30
C THR A 106 0.82 -17.57 17.38
N LEU A 107 1.23 -18.84 17.28
CA LEU A 107 0.96 -19.85 18.32
C LEU A 107 1.47 -19.40 19.71
N VAL A 108 2.51 -18.55 19.76
CA VAL A 108 3.04 -17.96 20.99
C VAL A 108 2.07 -16.93 21.58
N GLU A 109 1.52 -16.04 20.76
CA GLU A 109 0.52 -15.06 21.19
C GLU A 109 -0.82 -15.70 21.58
N LEU A 110 -1.20 -16.77 20.86
CA LEU A 110 -2.36 -17.59 21.22
C LEU A 110 -2.16 -18.28 22.58
N LYS A 111 -0.96 -18.84 22.84
CA LYS A 111 -0.62 -19.42 24.16
C LYS A 111 -0.59 -18.39 25.27
N GLY A 112 -0.07 -17.19 25.01
CA GLY A 112 -0.08 -16.09 25.99
C GLY A 112 -1.49 -15.62 26.36
N ARG A 113 -2.42 -15.60 25.39
CA ARG A 113 -3.84 -15.29 25.63
C ARG A 113 -4.61 -16.43 26.32
N ALA A 114 -4.29 -17.69 25.99
CA ALA A 114 -4.90 -18.85 26.63
C ALA A 114 -4.43 -19.05 28.09
N GLY A 115 -3.15 -18.77 28.37
CA GLY A 115 -2.59 -18.87 29.72
C GLY A 115 -3.09 -17.81 30.71
N ALA A 116 -3.71 -16.73 30.24
CA ALA A 116 -4.34 -15.72 31.09
C ALA A 116 -5.77 -16.08 31.52
N ALA A 117 -6.42 -17.03 30.84
CA ALA A 117 -7.80 -17.44 31.14
C ALA A 117 -7.89 -18.56 32.20
N ASP A 118 -6.79 -19.27 32.49
CA ASP A 118 -6.74 -20.41 33.41
C ASP A 118 -6.33 -20.03 34.85
N GLY A 119 -6.47 -18.74 35.20
CA GLY A 119 -6.07 -18.18 36.49
C GLY A 119 -7.14 -18.13 37.58
N ASP A 120 -8.41 -18.45 37.29
CA ASP A 120 -9.45 -18.47 38.31
C ASP A 120 -9.51 -19.85 38.98
N LYS A 121 -8.54 -20.10 39.87
CA LYS A 121 -8.63 -21.19 40.84
C LYS A 121 -9.80 -20.90 41.76
N MET A 122 -10.95 -21.49 41.46
CA MET A 122 -12.06 -21.66 42.39
C MET A 122 -11.53 -22.40 43.63
N GLU A 123 -11.32 -21.66 44.72
CA GLU A 123 -11.08 -22.22 46.05
C GLU A 123 -12.30 -23.07 46.43
N VAL A 124 -12.14 -24.39 46.38
CA VAL A 124 -13.07 -25.33 47.01
C VAL A 124 -12.80 -25.29 48.51
N LYS A 125 -13.56 -24.48 49.25
CA LYS A 125 -13.64 -24.62 50.71
C LYS A 125 -14.49 -25.83 51.05
N GLY A 126 -13.82 -26.91 51.48
CA GLY A 126 -14.44 -27.98 52.25
C GLY A 126 -14.75 -27.51 53.67
N GLY A 127 -15.89 -27.96 54.19
CA GLY A 127 -16.37 -27.72 55.54
C GLY A 127 -17.80 -28.22 55.69
#